data_AF-A0AA40HZ98-F1
#
_entry.id   AF-A0AA40HZ98-F1
#
_cell.length_a   1.000
_cell.length_b   1.000
_cell.length_c   1.000
_cell.angle_alpha   90.00
_cell.angle_beta   90.00
_cell.angle_gamma   90.00
#
_symmetry.space_group_name_H-M   'P 1'
#
loop_
_entity.id
_entity.type
_entity.pdbx_description
1 polymer ?
#
loop_
_entity_poly.entity_id
_entity_poly.type
_entity_poly.pdbx_seq_one_letter_code
_entity_poly.pdbx_strand_id
1 'polypeptide(L)'
;MKEMEESKLLEIEFKTTVIRFFKNFLETADKFSETHNDMKKDQLEIKHTLTEIKNNIQRSNSRLEDRKNQVKELKYKEAKNTQPEKQKAKRIQKYEDSVRSLWDNFKHTNIRLMGVPEEEREQDTENLFEEIMTKNFPHLVKEIDLQVQGLQRIPNKRNPKRTTPRYIIIKMPRAKDKERILKAAREKQLVTYKGVPIRLSADFSTETMQARREWQEIFKVMNSKNLQPRLLYPAKPSFRIEGQIKSFTDKKKLKEFITTKPVLYEMLKGLNISYFDIYMRNALCGQNWTPPASDDKLATESPGVPNDKRAGQREGQSGVTSQTAMAAPARRLCHIAFHVPTGQPLARDLQRLFGFQPVAAREAAGWRQLALRSGDAVFLVNEGAGAREPLYGLDPRHAVPSATNLCFDVADAGAAARALAAKGCCVLVPPVTVQDALGAATYTVVNSPAGNLSLTLLERTDYRGPFLPGFRPLSSKPGRAGSATWTT
;
A
#
# COMPACT_ATOMS: atom_id res chain seq x y z
N MET A 1 -59.28 98.27 -32.54
CA MET A 1 -58.89 97.18 -33.47
C MET A 1 -57.85 96.26 -32.84
N LYS A 2 -56.63 96.71 -32.52
CA LYS A 2 -55.56 95.86 -31.92
C LYS A 2 -56.00 94.90 -30.81
N GLU A 3 -56.66 95.38 -29.76
CA GLU A 3 -57.10 94.54 -28.62
C GLU A 3 -58.00 93.36 -29.03
N MET A 4 -58.76 93.51 -30.13
CA MET A 4 -59.66 92.46 -30.64
C MET A 4 -58.90 91.39 -31.45
N GLU A 5 -57.75 91.72 -32.01
CA GLU A 5 -56.86 90.75 -32.65
C GLU A 5 -56.01 90.01 -31.60
N GLU A 6 -55.49 90.73 -30.60
CA GLU A 6 -54.73 90.15 -29.48
C GLU A 6 -55.58 89.15 -28.69
N SER A 7 -56.85 89.46 -28.41
CA SER A 7 -57.79 88.53 -27.76
C SER A 7 -58.04 87.25 -28.57
N LYS A 8 -58.17 87.34 -29.90
CA LYS A 8 -58.32 86.17 -30.77
C LYS A 8 -57.04 85.34 -30.86
N LEU A 9 -55.87 85.99 -30.86
CA LEU A 9 -54.58 85.31 -30.85
C LEU A 9 -54.40 84.50 -29.56
N LEU A 10 -54.73 85.10 -28.41
CA LEU A 10 -54.71 84.44 -27.10
C LEU A 10 -55.67 83.23 -27.05
N GLU A 11 -56.87 83.34 -27.64
CA GLU A 11 -57.82 82.23 -27.73
C GLU A 11 -57.30 81.08 -28.62
N ILE A 12 -56.61 81.40 -29.72
CA ILE A 12 -55.98 80.41 -30.60
C ILE A 12 -54.79 79.74 -29.89
N GLU A 13 -53.95 80.49 -29.17
CA GLU A 13 -52.84 79.92 -28.38
C GLU A 13 -53.35 79.02 -27.26
N PHE A 14 -54.42 79.41 -26.57
CA PHE A 14 -55.08 78.60 -25.55
C PHE A 14 -55.62 77.29 -26.15
N LYS A 15 -56.43 77.37 -27.21
CA LYS A 15 -56.95 76.18 -27.92
C LYS A 15 -55.84 75.27 -28.43
N THR A 16 -54.78 75.84 -29.01
CA THR A 16 -53.63 75.07 -29.51
C THR A 16 -52.88 74.37 -28.38
N THR A 17 -52.74 75.03 -27.22
CA THR A 17 -52.08 74.45 -26.04
C THR A 17 -52.93 73.36 -25.38
N VAL A 18 -54.25 73.54 -25.31
CA VAL A 18 -55.19 72.50 -24.87
C VAL A 18 -55.16 71.29 -25.80
N ILE A 19 -55.18 71.48 -27.13
CA ILE A 19 -55.07 70.39 -28.12
C ILE A 19 -53.72 69.67 -27.98
N ARG A 20 -52.62 70.41 -27.79
CA ARG A 20 -51.29 69.83 -27.57
C ARG A 20 -51.24 68.99 -26.29
N PHE A 21 -51.85 69.46 -25.21
CA PHE A 21 -51.96 68.72 -23.95
C PHE A 21 -52.76 67.42 -24.13
N PHE A 22 -53.93 67.48 -24.78
CA PHE A 22 -54.73 66.27 -25.04
C PHE A 22 -54.02 65.27 -25.97
N LYS A 23 -53.30 65.73 -27.00
CA LYS A 23 -52.47 64.84 -27.84
C LYS A 23 -51.39 64.14 -27.03
N ASN A 24 -50.60 64.88 -26.25
CA ASN A 24 -49.58 64.31 -25.37
C ASN A 24 -50.17 63.32 -24.35
N PHE A 25 -51.37 63.61 -23.82
CA PHE A 25 -52.07 62.73 -22.89
C PHE A 25 -52.50 61.42 -23.55
N LEU A 26 -53.11 61.48 -24.75
CA LEU A 26 -53.51 60.31 -25.52
C LEU A 26 -52.29 59.45 -25.91
N GLU A 27 -51.22 60.05 -26.44
CA GLU A 27 -49.97 59.35 -26.74
C GLU A 27 -49.32 58.68 -25.51
N THR A 28 -49.53 59.25 -24.31
CA THR A 28 -49.05 58.66 -23.06
C THR A 28 -49.95 57.51 -22.60
N ALA A 29 -51.27 57.63 -22.80
CA ALA A 29 -52.23 56.58 -22.50
C ALA A 29 -52.05 55.35 -23.42
N ASP A 30 -51.75 55.55 -24.71
CA ASP A 30 -51.47 54.46 -25.64
C ASP A 30 -50.19 53.70 -25.24
N LYS A 31 -49.09 54.41 -24.93
CA LYS A 31 -47.85 53.80 -24.40
C LYS A 31 -48.08 53.07 -23.08
N PHE A 32 -48.97 53.57 -22.22
CA PHE A 32 -49.35 52.89 -20.98
C PHE A 32 -50.14 51.59 -21.26
N SER A 33 -51.00 51.59 -22.27
CA SER A 33 -51.75 50.41 -22.72
C SER A 33 -50.81 49.32 -23.26
N GLU A 34 -49.87 49.69 -24.13
CA GLU A 34 -48.84 48.80 -24.67
C GLU A 34 -47.99 48.16 -23.55
N THR A 35 -47.38 48.98 -22.68
CA THR A 35 -46.54 48.49 -21.58
C THR A 35 -47.31 47.60 -20.59
N HIS A 36 -48.59 47.89 -20.32
CA HIS A 36 -49.43 47.03 -19.49
C HIS A 36 -49.76 45.67 -20.14
N ASN A 37 -49.86 45.62 -21.48
CA ASN A 37 -50.06 44.35 -22.20
C ASN A 37 -48.79 43.50 -22.22
N ASP A 38 -47.61 44.12 -22.40
CA ASP A 38 -46.32 43.42 -22.27
C ASP A 38 -46.12 42.89 -20.85
N MET A 39 -46.38 43.69 -19.81
CA MET A 39 -46.35 43.23 -18.41
C MET A 39 -47.28 42.04 -18.15
N LYS A 40 -48.46 41.99 -18.78
CA LYS A 40 -49.38 40.84 -18.68
C LYS A 40 -48.83 39.58 -19.35
N LYS A 41 -48.13 39.73 -20.47
CA LYS A 41 -47.46 38.63 -21.18
C LYS A 41 -46.33 38.06 -20.33
N ASP A 42 -45.46 38.92 -19.80
CA ASP A 42 -44.36 38.54 -18.89
C ASP A 42 -44.89 37.82 -17.64
N GLN A 43 -45.99 38.31 -17.05
CA GLN A 43 -46.65 37.62 -15.93
C GLN A 43 -47.15 36.21 -16.28
N LEU A 44 -47.55 35.96 -17.53
CA LEU A 44 -47.97 34.64 -17.98
C LEU A 44 -46.78 33.68 -18.11
N GLU A 45 -45.67 34.17 -18.66
CA GLU A 45 -44.42 33.41 -18.83
C GLU A 45 -43.74 33.10 -17.49
N ILE A 46 -43.75 34.05 -16.54
CA ILE A 46 -43.33 33.84 -15.15
C ILE A 46 -44.20 32.78 -14.46
N LYS A 47 -45.52 32.76 -14.69
CA LYS A 47 -46.41 31.71 -14.14
C LYS A 47 -46.13 30.33 -14.73
N HIS A 48 -45.80 30.25 -16.03
CA HIS A 48 -45.41 29.00 -16.67
C HIS A 48 -44.12 28.43 -16.06
N THR A 49 -43.05 29.22 -16.07
CA THR A 49 -41.74 28.82 -15.52
C THR A 49 -41.81 28.46 -14.03
N LEU A 50 -42.56 29.20 -13.22
CA LEU A 50 -42.79 28.87 -11.80
C LEU A 50 -43.50 27.52 -11.62
N THR A 51 -44.42 27.16 -12.53
CA THR A 51 -45.11 25.88 -12.53
C THR A 51 -44.17 24.72 -12.92
N GLU A 52 -43.29 24.92 -13.90
CA GLU A 52 -42.25 23.95 -14.25
C GLU A 52 -41.25 23.72 -13.12
N ILE A 53 -40.78 24.80 -12.48
CA ILE A 53 -39.89 24.75 -11.31
C ILE A 53 -40.56 23.96 -10.18
N LYS A 54 -41.83 24.23 -9.87
CA LYS A 54 -42.61 23.48 -8.86
C LYS A 54 -42.64 21.97 -9.17
N ASN A 55 -42.93 21.61 -10.41
CA ASN A 55 -42.95 20.20 -10.85
C ASN A 55 -41.56 19.54 -10.74
N ASN A 56 -40.49 20.26 -11.09
CA ASN A 56 -39.12 19.78 -10.99
C ASN A 56 -38.65 19.61 -9.53
N ILE A 57 -39.04 20.50 -8.63
CA ILE A 57 -38.83 20.35 -7.18
C ILE A 57 -39.57 19.12 -6.66
N GLN A 58 -40.83 18.93 -7.03
CA GLN A 58 -41.62 17.77 -6.59
C GLN A 58 -41.03 16.43 -7.05
N ARG A 59 -40.57 16.34 -8.32
CA ARG A 59 -39.81 15.18 -8.83
C ARG A 59 -38.47 14.98 -8.10
N SER A 60 -37.78 16.06 -7.74
CA SER A 60 -36.50 15.98 -7.03
C SER A 60 -36.68 15.50 -5.59
N ASN A 61 -37.77 15.91 -4.94
CA ASN A 61 -38.11 15.49 -3.58
C ASN A 61 -38.47 13.99 -3.51
N SER A 62 -39.24 13.45 -4.46
CA SER A 62 -39.51 12.00 -4.48
C SER A 62 -38.22 11.19 -4.63
N ARG A 63 -37.35 11.56 -5.58
CA ARG A 63 -36.03 10.95 -5.76
C ARG A 63 -35.13 11.08 -4.53
N LEU A 64 -35.29 12.14 -3.73
CA LEU A 64 -34.53 12.33 -2.48
C LEU A 64 -34.99 11.35 -1.40
N GLU A 65 -36.30 11.13 -1.24
CA GLU A 65 -36.82 10.15 -0.28
C GLU A 65 -36.46 8.71 -0.66
N ASP A 66 -36.52 8.34 -1.95
CA ASP A 66 -36.06 7.05 -2.44
C ASP A 66 -34.60 6.80 -2.05
N ARG A 67 -33.72 7.80 -2.30
CA ARG A 67 -32.29 7.72 -1.93
C ARG A 67 -32.08 7.67 -0.42
N LYS A 68 -32.86 8.40 0.38
CA LYS A 68 -32.81 8.31 1.86
C LYS A 68 -33.13 6.89 2.33
N ASN A 69 -34.12 6.23 1.74
CA ASN A 69 -34.50 4.88 2.10
C ASN A 69 -33.44 3.84 1.67
N GLN A 70 -32.89 3.96 0.46
CA GLN A 70 -31.73 3.14 0.03
C GLN A 70 -30.53 3.29 0.98
N VAL A 71 -30.21 4.51 1.43
CA VAL A 71 -29.11 4.75 2.39
C VAL A 71 -29.38 4.10 3.75
N LYS A 72 -30.63 4.06 4.24
CA LYS A 72 -30.99 3.35 5.48
C LYS A 72 -30.75 1.83 5.33
N GLU A 73 -31.18 1.24 4.21
CA GLU A 73 -30.93 -0.18 3.93
C GLU A 73 -29.45 -0.53 3.84
N LEU A 74 -28.66 0.31 3.16
CA LEU A 74 -27.21 0.10 3.02
C LEU A 74 -26.53 0.14 4.38
N LYS A 75 -26.88 1.09 5.26
CA LYS A 75 -26.36 1.15 6.64
C LYS A 75 -26.70 -0.11 7.45
N TYR A 76 -27.91 -0.65 7.30
CA TYR A 76 -28.29 -1.90 7.96
C TYR A 76 -27.47 -3.10 7.44
N LYS A 77 -27.26 -3.19 6.11
CA LYS A 77 -26.43 -4.23 5.47
C LYS A 77 -24.96 -4.12 5.88
N GLU A 78 -24.41 -2.91 5.98
CA GLU A 78 -23.05 -2.63 6.45
C GLU A 78 -22.83 -3.05 7.92
N ALA A 79 -23.74 -2.67 8.81
CA ALA A 79 -23.71 -3.08 10.21
C ALA A 79 -23.76 -4.62 10.36
N LYS A 80 -24.59 -5.29 9.56
CA LYS A 80 -24.69 -6.75 9.51
C LYS A 80 -23.40 -7.42 9.01
N ASN A 81 -22.70 -6.81 8.05
CA ASN A 81 -21.44 -7.33 7.49
C ASN A 81 -20.21 -7.06 8.39
N THR A 82 -20.26 -6.01 9.21
CA THR A 82 -19.17 -5.63 10.13
C THR A 82 -18.81 -6.76 11.11
N GLN A 83 -19.80 -7.51 11.62
CA GLN A 83 -19.57 -8.58 12.61
C GLN A 83 -18.85 -9.81 12.04
N PRO A 84 -19.26 -10.41 10.90
CA PRO A 84 -18.51 -11.52 10.29
C PRO A 84 -17.12 -11.08 9.80
N GLU A 85 -16.91 -9.84 9.39
CA GLU A 85 -15.58 -9.32 9.06
C GLU A 85 -14.67 -9.27 10.30
N LYS A 86 -15.14 -8.70 11.42
CA LYS A 86 -14.42 -8.74 12.71
C LYS A 86 -14.09 -10.17 13.14
N GLN A 87 -14.99 -11.13 12.90
CA GLN A 87 -14.75 -12.54 13.22
C GLN A 87 -13.75 -13.21 12.26
N LYS A 88 -13.78 -12.89 10.96
CA LYS A 88 -12.77 -13.32 9.98
C LYS A 88 -11.38 -12.78 10.36
N ALA A 89 -11.26 -11.50 10.69
CA ALA A 89 -10.01 -10.88 11.12
C ALA A 89 -9.42 -11.56 12.37
N LYS A 90 -10.25 -11.83 13.40
CA LYS A 90 -9.84 -12.60 14.59
C LYS A 90 -9.34 -14.01 14.24
N ARG A 91 -9.96 -14.70 13.28
CA ARG A 91 -9.52 -16.01 12.80
C ARG A 91 -8.17 -15.93 12.07
N ILE A 92 -8.01 -14.96 11.16
CA ILE A 92 -6.75 -14.74 10.42
C ILE A 92 -5.62 -14.46 11.41
N GLN A 93 -5.79 -13.54 12.36
CA GLN A 93 -4.80 -13.25 13.40
C GLN A 93 -4.40 -14.52 14.17
N LYS A 94 -5.38 -15.34 14.58
CA LYS A 94 -5.11 -16.62 15.26
C LYS A 94 -4.29 -17.57 14.39
N TYR A 95 -4.55 -17.65 13.09
CA TYR A 95 -3.77 -18.48 12.17
C TYR A 95 -2.36 -17.93 11.95
N GLU A 96 -2.19 -16.62 11.78
CA GLU A 96 -0.86 -15.97 11.70
C GLU A 96 -0.02 -16.22 12.94
N ASP A 97 -0.61 -16.02 14.13
CA ASP A 97 0.06 -16.29 15.41
C ASP A 97 0.41 -17.78 15.57
N SER A 98 -0.46 -18.68 15.08
CA SER A 98 -0.21 -20.12 15.06
C SER A 98 0.96 -20.46 14.12
N VAL A 99 0.95 -19.96 12.88
CA VAL A 99 2.04 -20.16 11.90
C VAL A 99 3.36 -19.63 12.44
N ARG A 100 3.38 -18.41 13.02
CA ARG A 100 4.56 -17.83 13.66
C ARG A 100 5.09 -18.72 14.78
N SER A 101 4.20 -19.23 15.64
CA SER A 101 4.59 -20.14 16.73
C SER A 101 5.17 -21.47 16.24
N LEU A 102 4.59 -22.05 15.17
CA LEU A 102 5.09 -23.28 14.55
C LEU A 102 6.46 -23.08 13.89
N TRP A 103 6.64 -21.95 13.20
CA TRP A 103 7.90 -21.63 12.52
C TRP A 103 9.02 -21.29 13.52
N ASP A 104 8.71 -20.57 14.59
CA ASP A 104 9.62 -20.40 15.72
C ASP A 104 9.91 -21.75 16.40
N ASN A 105 8.93 -22.63 16.63
CA ASN A 105 9.19 -23.95 17.21
C ASN A 105 10.14 -24.80 16.34
N PHE A 106 9.94 -24.80 15.01
CA PHE A 106 10.84 -25.46 14.07
C PHE A 106 12.27 -24.89 14.10
N LYS A 107 12.41 -23.58 14.37
CA LYS A 107 13.69 -22.87 14.49
C LYS A 107 14.27 -22.84 15.90
N HIS A 108 13.57 -23.40 16.88
CA HIS A 108 13.94 -23.28 18.28
C HIS A 108 15.32 -23.91 18.56
N THR A 109 15.73 -24.94 17.81
CA THR A 109 17.06 -25.54 17.90
C THR A 109 18.11 -24.97 16.94
N ASN A 110 17.75 -24.04 16.04
CA ASN A 110 18.63 -23.52 14.99
C ASN A 110 19.53 -22.36 15.48
N ILE A 111 20.82 -22.43 15.17
CA ILE A 111 21.79 -21.33 15.31
C ILE A 111 22.09 -20.76 13.92
N ARG A 112 22.23 -19.43 13.80
CA ARG A 112 22.78 -18.76 12.63
C ARG A 112 24.23 -18.37 12.89
N LEU A 113 25.12 -18.81 12.01
CA LEU A 113 26.53 -18.44 11.96
C LEU A 113 26.76 -17.45 10.80
N MET A 114 27.37 -16.31 11.11
CA MET A 114 27.63 -15.21 10.17
C MET A 114 29.13 -14.85 10.16
N GLY A 115 29.66 -14.46 9.00
CA GLY A 115 31.05 -14.02 8.83
C GLY A 115 32.03 -15.09 8.30
N VAL A 116 31.58 -16.32 8.07
CA VAL A 116 32.40 -17.39 7.45
C VAL A 116 32.62 -17.06 5.96
N PRO A 117 33.85 -17.14 5.41
CA PRO A 117 34.13 -16.93 3.98
C PRO A 117 33.31 -17.85 3.05
N GLU A 118 33.20 -17.54 1.76
CA GLU A 118 32.48 -18.39 0.77
C GLU A 118 33.37 -19.45 0.09
N GLU A 119 34.68 -19.45 0.36
CA GLU A 119 35.68 -20.29 -0.32
C GLU A 119 35.66 -21.78 0.10
N GLU A 120 34.94 -22.11 1.17
CA GLU A 120 34.80 -23.48 1.69
C GLU A 120 33.70 -24.24 0.95
N ARG A 121 33.98 -25.50 0.57
CA ARG A 121 33.02 -26.33 -0.17
C ARG A 121 31.90 -26.77 0.76
N GLU A 122 30.72 -27.07 0.21
CA GLU A 122 29.56 -27.44 1.04
C GLU A 122 29.79 -28.73 1.87
N GLN A 123 30.70 -29.61 1.44
CA GLN A 123 31.14 -30.80 2.19
C GLN A 123 32.07 -30.52 3.37
N ASP A 124 32.84 -29.42 3.36
CA ASP A 124 33.75 -29.08 4.47
C ASP A 124 32.99 -28.54 5.70
N THR A 125 31.68 -28.30 5.54
CA THR A 125 30.89 -27.57 6.52
C THR A 125 30.64 -28.37 7.80
N GLU A 126 30.50 -29.70 7.76
CA GLU A 126 30.27 -30.49 9.00
C GLU A 126 31.43 -30.30 10.00
N ASN A 127 32.67 -30.36 9.52
CA ASN A 127 33.88 -30.11 10.31
C ASN A 127 34.03 -28.65 10.78
N LEU A 128 33.54 -27.67 10.01
CA LEU A 128 33.63 -26.23 10.33
C LEU A 128 33.03 -25.91 11.71
N PHE A 129 31.91 -26.53 12.09
CA PHE A 129 31.30 -26.24 13.40
C PHE A 129 32.14 -26.82 14.55
N GLU A 130 32.67 -28.03 14.39
CA GLU A 130 33.55 -28.67 15.38
C GLU A 130 34.87 -27.89 15.54
N GLU A 131 35.46 -27.39 14.45
CA GLU A 131 36.65 -26.54 14.49
C GLU A 131 36.36 -25.24 15.26
N ILE A 132 35.24 -24.56 14.97
CA ILE A 132 34.80 -23.36 15.69
C ILE A 132 34.62 -23.66 17.19
N MET A 133 33.93 -24.76 17.53
CA MET A 133 33.63 -25.12 18.91
C MET A 133 34.88 -25.52 19.69
N THR A 134 35.79 -26.29 19.09
CA THR A 134 37.06 -26.71 19.71
C THR A 134 37.99 -25.53 19.93
N LYS A 135 38.14 -24.66 18.93
CA LYS A 135 38.97 -23.45 19.03
C LYS A 135 38.42 -22.43 20.03
N ASN A 136 37.08 -22.29 20.13
CA ASN A 136 36.49 -21.22 20.92
C ASN A 136 35.97 -21.61 22.29
N PHE A 137 35.47 -22.84 22.46
CA PHE A 137 34.76 -23.32 23.65
C PHE A 137 35.17 -24.77 24.01
N PRO A 138 36.47 -25.07 24.20
CA PRO A 138 36.95 -26.44 24.41
C PRO A 138 36.38 -27.13 25.66
N HIS A 139 35.84 -26.37 26.63
CA HIS A 139 35.11 -26.91 27.77
C HIS A 139 33.72 -27.43 27.35
N LEU A 140 32.98 -26.72 26.50
CA LEU A 140 31.68 -27.16 26.02
C LEU A 140 31.76 -28.42 25.15
N VAL A 141 32.83 -28.57 24.36
CA VAL A 141 33.09 -29.80 23.56
C VAL A 141 33.20 -31.04 24.44
N LYS A 142 33.74 -30.91 25.67
CA LYS A 142 33.87 -32.02 26.62
C LYS A 142 32.59 -32.30 27.42
N GLU A 143 31.75 -31.28 27.62
CA GLU A 143 30.50 -31.37 28.39
C GLU A 143 29.24 -31.68 27.55
N ILE A 144 29.33 -31.53 26.23
CA ILE A 144 28.24 -31.70 25.28
C ILE A 144 28.75 -32.64 24.20
N ASP A 145 28.10 -33.79 24.03
CA ASP A 145 28.24 -34.61 22.83
C ASP A 145 27.71 -33.80 21.63
N LEU A 146 28.62 -33.23 20.84
CA LEU A 146 28.34 -32.21 19.82
C LEU A 146 27.77 -32.78 18.52
N GLN A 147 26.76 -33.63 18.63
CA GLN A 147 26.00 -34.10 17.48
C GLN A 147 25.23 -32.94 16.85
N VAL A 148 25.47 -32.66 15.57
CA VAL A 148 24.72 -31.67 14.77
C VAL A 148 23.72 -32.42 13.90
N GLN A 149 22.44 -32.03 13.90
CA GLN A 149 21.41 -32.70 13.09
C GLN A 149 21.49 -32.33 11.60
N GLY A 150 22.14 -31.21 11.30
CA GLY A 150 22.42 -30.78 9.94
C GLY A 150 22.97 -29.37 9.92
N LEU A 151 23.92 -29.14 9.04
CA LEU A 151 24.48 -27.83 8.76
C LEU A 151 24.19 -27.47 7.32
N GLN A 152 23.59 -26.30 7.08
CA GLN A 152 23.24 -25.88 5.72
C GLN A 152 23.58 -24.42 5.50
N ARG A 153 24.40 -24.15 4.49
CA ARG A 153 24.58 -22.81 3.95
C ARG A 153 23.37 -22.43 3.10
N ILE A 154 22.80 -21.25 3.32
CA ILE A 154 21.54 -20.92 2.66
C ILE A 154 21.75 -20.72 1.15
N PRO A 155 20.91 -21.31 0.28
CA PRO A 155 21.02 -21.14 -1.16
C PRO A 155 20.75 -19.69 -1.58
N ASN A 156 21.55 -19.18 -2.51
CA ASN A 156 21.59 -17.76 -2.86
C ASN A 156 20.44 -17.36 -3.80
N LYS A 157 19.21 -17.31 -3.29
CA LYS A 157 17.98 -17.12 -4.11
C LYS A 157 17.59 -15.66 -4.45
N ARG A 158 18.36 -14.64 -4.03
CA ARG A 158 17.89 -13.23 -4.12
C ARG A 158 18.87 -12.15 -4.56
N ASN A 159 20.20 -12.32 -4.45
CA ASN A 159 21.13 -11.27 -4.92
C ASN A 159 22.53 -11.84 -5.23
N PRO A 160 22.91 -12.00 -6.52
CA PRO A 160 24.25 -12.46 -6.90
C PRO A 160 25.35 -11.41 -6.67
N LYS A 161 25.02 -10.13 -6.45
CA LYS A 161 25.97 -9.05 -6.17
C LYS A 161 26.26 -8.85 -4.66
N ARG A 162 25.82 -9.77 -3.80
CA ARG A 162 25.98 -9.65 -2.35
C ARG A 162 27.43 -9.97 -1.96
N THR A 163 28.21 -8.95 -1.64
CA THR A 163 29.60 -9.07 -1.16
C THR A 163 29.75 -9.59 0.27
N THR A 164 28.67 -9.62 1.06
CA THR A 164 28.72 -10.18 2.43
C THR A 164 28.43 -11.69 2.42
N PRO A 165 29.31 -12.53 3.01
CA PRO A 165 29.15 -13.97 2.96
C PRO A 165 27.82 -14.46 3.50
N ARG A 166 27.26 -15.49 2.85
CA ARG A 166 25.99 -16.11 3.27
C ARG A 166 26.12 -16.74 4.64
N TYR A 167 25.06 -16.57 5.44
CA TYR A 167 24.97 -17.17 6.76
C TYR A 167 24.61 -18.66 6.67
N ILE A 168 25.13 -19.43 7.63
CA ILE A 168 24.95 -20.87 7.75
C ILE A 168 23.93 -21.12 8.87
N ILE A 169 23.00 -22.05 8.64
CA ILE A 169 22.08 -22.56 9.67
C ILE A 169 22.64 -23.85 10.23
N ILE A 170 22.75 -23.92 11.55
CA ILE A 170 23.20 -25.08 12.33
C ILE A 170 21.99 -25.60 13.09
N LYS A 171 21.55 -26.84 12.82
CA LYS A 171 20.43 -27.45 13.51
C LYS A 171 20.91 -28.32 14.65
N MET A 172 20.72 -27.89 15.89
CA MET A 172 21.04 -28.70 17.07
C MET A 172 19.95 -29.76 17.31
N PRO A 173 20.29 -30.95 17.85
CA PRO A 173 19.29 -31.95 18.25
C PRO A 173 18.51 -31.51 19.51
N ARG A 174 19.12 -30.69 20.37
CA ARG A 174 18.58 -30.24 21.65
C ARG A 174 18.67 -28.73 21.79
N ALA A 175 17.58 -28.08 22.21
CA ALA A 175 17.55 -26.63 22.40
C ALA A 175 18.42 -26.15 23.57
N LYS A 176 18.55 -26.96 24.63
CA LYS A 176 19.39 -26.64 25.80
C LYS A 176 20.85 -26.40 25.41
N ASP A 177 21.37 -27.21 24.49
CA ASP A 177 22.77 -27.13 24.06
C ASP A 177 23.00 -25.89 23.18
N LYS A 178 22.04 -25.55 22.30
CA LYS A 178 22.01 -24.24 21.63
C LYS A 178 22.04 -23.07 22.62
N GLU A 179 21.27 -23.13 23.71
CA GLU A 179 21.27 -22.05 24.71
C GLU A 179 22.60 -21.93 25.45
N ARG A 180 23.25 -23.05 25.80
CA ARG A 180 24.61 -23.07 26.39
C ARG A 180 25.63 -22.44 25.45
N ILE A 181 25.65 -22.85 24.18
CA ILE A 181 26.58 -22.34 23.17
C ILE A 181 26.36 -20.83 22.93
N LEU A 182 25.11 -20.39 22.80
CA LEU A 182 24.78 -18.97 22.63
C LEU A 182 25.03 -18.13 23.89
N LYS A 183 25.03 -18.74 25.09
CA LYS A 183 25.44 -18.09 26.33
C LYS A 183 26.96 -17.89 26.35
N ALA A 184 27.74 -18.96 26.17
CA ALA A 184 29.20 -18.89 26.14
C ALA A 184 29.72 -17.94 25.05
N ALA A 185 29.09 -17.92 23.87
CA ALA A 185 29.43 -16.98 22.80
C ALA A 185 29.19 -15.49 23.18
N ARG A 186 28.19 -15.19 24.01
CA ARG A 186 27.96 -13.83 24.53
C ARG A 186 28.96 -13.46 25.64
N GLU A 187 29.32 -14.43 26.48
CA GLU A 187 30.29 -14.24 27.57
C GLU A 187 31.69 -14.03 27.00
N LYS A 188 32.08 -14.77 25.96
CA LYS A 188 33.36 -14.62 25.26
C LYS A 188 33.45 -13.34 24.40
N GLN A 189 32.31 -12.84 23.91
CA GLN A 189 32.15 -11.68 23.01
C GLN A 189 32.82 -11.81 21.62
N LEU A 190 34.10 -12.19 21.56
CA LEU A 190 34.86 -12.40 20.32
C LEU A 190 35.00 -13.90 20.03
N VAL A 191 34.28 -14.37 19.02
CA VAL A 191 34.40 -15.73 18.47
C VAL A 191 35.14 -15.62 17.13
N THR A 192 36.17 -16.44 16.92
CA THR A 192 36.98 -16.37 15.68
C THR A 192 37.02 -17.69 14.94
N TYR A 193 37.12 -17.61 13.62
CA TYR A 193 37.33 -18.74 12.72
C TYR A 193 38.45 -18.41 11.73
N LYS A 194 39.49 -19.25 11.65
CA LYS A 194 40.70 -18.99 10.83
C LYS A 194 41.28 -17.55 10.95
N GLY A 195 41.12 -16.91 12.12
CA GLY A 195 41.54 -15.52 12.39
C GLY A 195 40.48 -14.44 12.11
N VAL A 196 39.42 -14.76 11.37
CA VAL A 196 38.30 -13.86 11.07
C VAL A 196 37.28 -13.85 12.22
N PRO A 197 36.77 -12.67 12.66
CA PRO A 197 35.70 -12.61 13.65
C PRO A 197 34.36 -13.10 13.06
N ILE A 198 33.71 -14.02 13.76
CA ILE A 198 32.43 -14.61 13.38
C ILE A 198 31.35 -14.35 14.44
N ARG A 199 30.09 -14.37 14.04
CA ARG A 199 28.96 -14.10 14.95
C ARG A 199 27.95 -15.25 14.97
N LEU A 200 27.80 -15.85 16.14
CA LEU A 200 26.75 -16.82 16.46
C LEU A 200 25.50 -16.09 16.98
N SER A 201 24.33 -16.50 16.51
CA SER A 201 23.03 -15.93 16.91
C SER A 201 21.92 -16.96 16.82
N ALA A 202 20.78 -16.75 17.49
CA ALA A 202 19.63 -17.64 17.33
C ALA A 202 18.89 -17.36 16.02
N ASP A 203 18.43 -18.41 15.35
CA ASP A 203 17.46 -18.28 14.26
C ASP A 203 16.06 -17.99 14.81
N PHE A 204 15.30 -17.14 14.11
CA PHE A 204 13.94 -16.74 14.46
C PHE A 204 13.09 -16.53 13.20
N SER A 205 11.77 -16.48 13.44
CA SER A 205 10.83 -15.47 12.93
C SER A 205 11.42 -14.29 12.14
N THR A 206 10.87 -13.91 10.98
CA THR A 206 10.99 -12.51 10.53
C THR A 206 10.27 -11.59 11.51
N GLU A 207 9.07 -11.97 11.93
CA GLU A 207 8.18 -11.25 12.83
C GLU A 207 8.77 -11.22 14.26
N THR A 208 9.23 -12.37 14.75
CA THR A 208 9.89 -12.46 16.06
C THR A 208 11.23 -11.71 16.09
N MET A 209 11.98 -11.67 14.98
CA MET A 209 13.19 -10.83 14.89
C MET A 209 12.84 -9.34 14.95
N GLN A 210 11.77 -8.90 14.28
CA GLN A 210 11.29 -7.52 14.35
C GLN A 210 10.84 -7.16 15.77
N ALA A 211 10.00 -7.98 16.39
CA ALA A 211 9.56 -7.79 17.78
C ALA A 211 10.77 -7.71 18.74
N ARG A 212 11.81 -8.54 18.54
CA ARG A 212 13.05 -8.46 19.33
C ARG A 212 13.83 -7.15 19.16
N ARG A 213 13.84 -6.55 17.95
CA ARG A 213 14.47 -5.24 17.68
C ARG A 213 13.73 -4.13 18.41
N GLU A 214 12.41 -4.13 18.34
CA GLU A 214 11.56 -3.15 19.05
C GLU A 214 11.78 -3.21 20.58
N TRP A 215 12.11 -4.39 21.13
CA TRP A 215 12.54 -4.51 22.53
C TRP A 215 13.96 -4.01 22.81
N GLN A 216 14.90 -3.96 21.84
CA GLN A 216 16.28 -3.53 22.08
C GLN A 216 16.37 -2.08 22.55
N GLU A 217 15.62 -1.16 21.91
CA GLU A 217 15.62 0.25 22.30
C GLU A 217 15.10 0.45 23.73
N ILE A 218 14.01 -0.26 24.08
CA ILE A 218 13.45 -0.25 25.44
C ILE A 218 14.46 -0.85 26.44
N PHE A 219 15.18 -1.91 26.06
CA PHE A 219 16.18 -2.57 26.89
C PHE A 219 17.39 -1.66 27.15
N LYS A 220 17.84 -0.88 26.17
CA LYS A 220 18.92 0.10 26.32
C LYS A 220 18.63 1.08 27.46
N VAL A 221 17.37 1.53 27.58
CA VAL A 221 16.94 2.44 28.65
C VAL A 221 16.68 1.70 29.96
N MET A 222 16.06 0.51 29.95
CA MET A 222 15.91 -0.30 31.17
C MET A 222 17.26 -0.70 31.81
N ASN A 223 18.31 -0.90 31.01
CA ASN A 223 19.69 -1.07 31.51
C ASN A 223 20.18 0.18 32.24
N SER A 224 19.95 1.39 31.71
CA SER A 224 20.32 2.66 32.37
C SER A 224 19.63 2.91 33.72
N LYS A 225 18.52 2.20 33.99
CA LYS A 225 17.75 2.25 35.24
C LYS A 225 17.98 1.02 36.14
N ASN A 226 19.02 0.23 35.87
CA ASN A 226 19.40 -0.96 36.65
C ASN A 226 18.32 -2.07 36.75
N LEU A 227 17.34 -2.10 35.83
CA LEU A 227 16.22 -3.06 35.86
C LEU A 227 16.61 -4.48 35.37
N GLN A 228 17.87 -4.70 34.95
CA GLN A 228 18.42 -5.97 34.48
C GLN A 228 17.53 -6.71 33.44
N PRO A 229 17.12 -6.05 32.34
CA PRO A 229 16.24 -6.63 31.33
C PRO A 229 16.86 -7.85 30.61
N ARG A 230 16.06 -8.91 30.43
CA ARG A 230 16.41 -10.17 29.74
C ARG A 230 15.31 -10.54 28.74
N LEU A 231 15.69 -10.91 27.51
CA LEU A 231 14.75 -11.17 26.40
C LEU A 231 14.64 -12.67 26.09
N LEU A 232 13.68 -13.32 26.74
CA LEU A 232 13.43 -14.76 26.67
C LEU A 232 12.79 -15.18 25.34
N TYR A 233 12.76 -16.49 25.09
CA TYR A 233 12.19 -17.07 23.88
C TYR A 233 10.64 -16.99 23.84
N PRO A 234 9.99 -16.72 22.68
CA PRO A 234 10.57 -16.30 21.40
C PRO A 234 10.93 -14.81 21.38
N ALA A 235 10.15 -13.94 22.03
CA ALA A 235 10.41 -12.51 22.20
C ALA A 235 9.75 -11.94 23.48
N LYS A 236 9.88 -12.66 24.60
CA LYS A 236 9.24 -12.31 25.88
C LYS A 236 10.19 -11.45 26.71
N PRO A 237 9.97 -10.13 26.88
CA PRO A 237 10.79 -9.32 27.77
C PRO A 237 10.54 -9.73 29.23
N SER A 238 11.60 -9.65 30.02
CA SER A 238 11.56 -9.80 31.46
C SER A 238 12.53 -8.81 32.09
N PHE A 239 12.23 -8.33 33.29
CA PHE A 239 13.10 -7.43 34.05
C PHE A 239 12.83 -7.58 35.55
N ARG A 240 13.78 -7.16 36.37
CA ARG A 240 13.67 -7.16 37.83
C ARG A 240 13.06 -5.85 38.30
N ILE A 241 12.00 -5.93 39.11
CA ILE A 241 11.37 -4.80 39.78
C ILE A 241 10.96 -5.24 41.19
N GLU A 242 11.28 -4.43 42.21
CA GLU A 242 10.98 -4.76 43.63
C GLU A 242 11.46 -6.16 44.03
N GLY A 243 12.67 -6.54 43.61
CA GLY A 243 13.26 -7.87 43.85
C GLY A 243 12.72 -9.00 42.96
N GLN A 244 11.49 -8.89 42.44
CA GLN A 244 10.85 -9.92 41.63
C GLN A 244 11.21 -9.80 40.14
N ILE A 245 11.42 -10.94 39.47
CA ILE A 245 11.55 -10.99 38.00
C ILE A 245 10.14 -11.14 37.41
N LYS A 246 9.69 -10.14 36.66
CA LYS A 246 8.43 -10.23 35.89
C LYS A 246 8.72 -10.44 34.42
N SER A 247 7.88 -11.22 33.74
CA SER A 247 7.97 -11.48 32.30
C SER A 247 6.63 -11.20 31.62
N PHE A 248 6.68 -10.74 30.38
CA PHE A 248 5.50 -10.32 29.62
C PHE A 248 5.47 -11.03 28.27
N THR A 249 4.28 -11.43 27.83
CA THR A 249 4.08 -11.99 26.47
C THR A 249 3.90 -10.89 25.43
N ASP A 250 3.25 -9.79 25.80
CA ASP A 250 2.72 -8.79 24.88
C ASP A 250 3.01 -7.36 25.37
N LYS A 251 3.21 -6.43 24.44
CA LYS A 251 3.34 -4.99 24.74
C LYS A 251 2.12 -4.43 25.50
N LYS A 252 0.91 -4.95 25.24
CA LYS A 252 -0.33 -4.52 25.92
C LYS A 252 -0.30 -4.81 27.42
N LYS A 253 0.03 -6.04 27.82
CA LYS A 253 0.18 -6.45 29.22
C LYS A 253 1.30 -5.68 29.93
N LEU A 254 2.39 -5.37 29.22
CA LEU A 254 3.42 -4.49 29.77
C LEU A 254 2.89 -3.06 29.98
N LYS A 255 2.14 -2.49 29.01
CA LYS A 255 1.54 -1.17 29.15
C LYS A 255 0.60 -1.11 30.36
N GLU A 256 -0.30 -2.08 30.52
CA GLU A 256 -1.19 -2.24 31.67
C GLU A 256 -0.41 -2.29 33.00
N PHE A 257 0.69 -3.05 33.04
CA PHE A 257 1.55 -3.14 34.22
C PHE A 257 2.32 -1.84 34.52
N ILE A 258 2.78 -1.11 33.51
CA ILE A 258 3.43 0.19 33.72
C ILE A 258 2.40 1.21 34.20
N THR A 259 1.18 1.25 33.63
CA THR A 259 0.12 2.18 34.08
C THR A 259 -0.34 1.94 35.51
N THR A 260 -0.21 0.73 36.05
CA THR A 260 -0.50 0.43 37.46
C THR A 260 0.63 0.80 38.42
N LYS A 261 1.79 1.25 37.93
CA LYS A 261 2.96 1.59 38.75
C LYS A 261 3.52 2.98 38.39
N PRO A 262 3.09 4.06 39.06
CA PRO A 262 3.47 5.43 38.70
C PRO A 262 4.99 5.67 38.72
N VAL A 263 5.74 5.06 39.65
CA VAL A 263 7.20 5.15 39.69
C VAL A 263 7.84 4.52 38.44
N LEU A 264 7.37 3.34 38.01
CA LEU A 264 7.84 2.70 36.77
C LEU A 264 7.41 3.48 35.53
N TYR A 265 6.20 4.05 35.55
CA TYR A 265 5.72 4.92 34.48
C TYR A 265 6.62 6.14 34.32
N GLU A 266 6.84 6.95 35.36
CA GLU A 266 7.71 8.13 35.29
C GLU A 266 9.17 7.78 34.91
N MET A 267 9.72 6.68 35.44
CA MET A 267 11.05 6.17 35.04
C MET A 267 11.16 5.81 33.56
N LEU A 268 10.05 5.47 32.91
CA LEU A 268 9.95 5.15 31.47
C LEU A 268 9.28 6.28 30.65
N LYS A 269 8.84 7.37 31.27
CA LYS A 269 8.13 8.49 30.64
C LYS A 269 9.06 9.56 30.07
N GLY A 270 10.25 9.72 30.66
CA GLY A 270 11.33 10.56 30.13
C GLY A 270 11.95 10.04 28.82
N LEU A 271 11.42 8.94 28.28
CA LEU A 271 11.65 8.52 26.91
C LEU A 271 11.09 9.58 25.93
N ASN A 272 11.77 9.81 24.81
CA ASN A 272 11.16 10.47 23.66
C ASN A 272 10.14 9.49 23.05
N ILE A 273 8.94 9.45 23.64
CA ILE A 273 7.84 8.51 23.40
C ILE A 273 7.21 8.68 22.01
N SER A 274 7.75 9.54 21.14
CA SER A 274 7.32 9.61 19.74
C SER A 274 7.26 8.22 19.09
N TYR A 275 8.23 7.33 19.31
CA TYR A 275 8.18 5.97 18.76
C TYR A 275 7.19 4.99 19.43
N PHE A 276 6.66 5.30 20.62
CA PHE A 276 5.68 4.45 21.30
C PHE A 276 4.24 4.98 21.15
N ASP A 277 4.06 6.31 21.05
CA ASP A 277 2.75 6.94 20.81
C ASP A 277 2.43 7.13 19.32
N ILE A 278 3.38 7.43 18.42
CA ILE A 278 3.11 7.47 16.97
C ILE A 278 2.70 6.07 16.48
N TYR A 279 3.40 5.03 16.95
CA TYR A 279 3.11 3.64 16.56
C TYR A 279 1.79 3.10 17.15
N MET A 280 1.24 3.74 18.20
CA MET A 280 -0.01 3.34 18.84
C MET A 280 -1.22 4.22 18.47
N ARG A 281 -1.04 5.50 18.10
CA ARG A 281 -2.12 6.34 17.55
C ARG A 281 -2.60 5.84 16.19
N ASN A 282 -1.68 5.41 15.34
CA ASN A 282 -1.99 4.94 13.98
C ASN A 282 -2.84 3.64 13.95
N ALA A 283 -2.95 2.94 15.09
CA ALA A 283 -3.82 1.77 15.24
C ALA A 283 -5.28 2.10 15.64
N LEU A 284 -5.59 3.38 15.92
CA LEU A 284 -6.94 3.85 16.30
C LEU A 284 -7.42 5.09 15.54
N CYS A 285 -6.53 5.80 14.83
CA CYS A 285 -6.90 6.88 13.90
C CYS A 285 -6.18 6.66 12.58
N GLY A 286 -6.94 6.28 11.54
CA GLY A 286 -6.39 6.10 10.20
C GLY A 286 -6.15 7.44 9.51
N GLN A 287 -4.92 7.95 9.57
CA GLN A 287 -4.38 8.92 8.60
C GLN A 287 -2.89 8.63 8.32
N ASN A 288 -2.44 9.06 7.14
CA ASN A 288 -1.13 8.74 6.59
C ASN A 288 -0.01 9.59 7.22
N TRP A 289 1.19 9.02 7.36
CA TRP A 289 2.39 9.74 7.77
C TRP A 289 3.49 9.67 6.71
N THR A 290 4.23 10.77 6.53
CA THR A 290 5.42 10.86 5.68
C THR A 290 6.64 11.20 6.55
N PRO A 291 7.84 10.64 6.29
CA PRO A 291 9.01 10.88 7.13
C PRO A 291 9.62 12.27 6.90
N PRO A 292 10.20 12.91 7.92
CA PRO A 292 11.09 14.06 7.72
C PRO A 292 12.42 13.62 7.12
N ALA A 293 13.05 14.51 6.36
CA ALA A 293 14.39 14.32 5.83
C ALA A 293 15.45 14.30 6.95
N SER A 294 16.54 13.56 6.72
CA SER A 294 17.71 13.54 7.58
C SER A 294 18.63 14.71 7.25
N ASP A 295 18.67 15.71 8.14
CA ASP A 295 19.68 16.78 8.07
C ASP A 295 21.03 16.29 8.62
N ASP A 296 21.89 15.83 7.69
CA ASP A 296 23.33 15.68 7.92
C ASP A 296 24.07 16.87 7.27
N LYS A 297 24.38 17.93 8.04
CA LYS A 297 25.45 18.88 7.71
C LYS A 297 26.23 19.35 8.92
N LEU A 298 27.55 19.23 8.82
CA LEU A 298 28.55 19.71 9.77
C LEU A 298 28.52 21.24 9.94
N ALA A 299 28.94 21.69 11.12
CA ALA A 299 29.14 23.10 11.43
C ALA A 299 30.46 23.66 10.87
N THR A 300 30.47 24.95 10.50
CA THR A 300 31.67 25.81 10.41
C THR A 300 31.25 27.29 10.46
N GLU A 301 32.14 28.16 10.97
CA GLU A 301 31.85 29.56 11.33
C GLU A 301 32.95 30.54 10.86
N SER A 302 32.80 31.88 10.90
CA SER A 302 31.67 32.66 11.45
C SER A 302 31.12 33.79 10.54
N PRO A 303 31.63 35.05 10.50
CA PRO A 303 30.67 36.14 10.68
C PRO A 303 30.71 37.30 9.67
N GLY A 304 29.58 38.03 9.53
CA GLY A 304 29.63 39.49 9.47
C GLY A 304 28.59 40.28 8.65
N VAL A 305 27.69 40.99 9.38
CA VAL A 305 27.28 42.41 9.14
C VAL A 305 26.24 42.68 8.00
N PRO A 306 25.29 43.65 8.15
CA PRO A 306 23.86 43.30 8.01
C PRO A 306 22.97 44.30 7.20
N ASN A 307 21.64 44.13 7.36
CA ASN A 307 20.53 45.06 7.06
C ASN A 307 20.21 45.38 5.57
N ASP A 308 18.95 45.19 5.17
CA ASP A 308 18.00 46.31 5.30
C ASP A 308 16.53 45.85 5.46
N LYS A 309 15.66 46.80 5.83
CA LYS A 309 14.26 46.63 6.24
C LYS A 309 13.30 46.86 5.06
N ARG A 310 12.14 46.20 5.05
CA ARG A 310 10.82 46.87 5.19
C ARG A 310 9.60 45.96 5.16
N ALA A 311 8.57 46.47 5.84
CA ALA A 311 7.13 46.29 5.62
C ALA A 311 6.55 44.87 5.64
N GLY A 312 5.65 44.62 6.59
CA GLY A 312 4.85 43.40 6.63
C GLY A 312 3.41 43.61 6.19
N GLN A 313 2.71 42.51 5.99
CA GLN A 313 1.26 42.43 6.04
C GLN A 313 0.87 41.25 6.94
N ARG A 314 0.01 41.52 7.92
CA ARG A 314 -0.81 40.49 8.57
C ARG A 314 -2.07 40.34 7.74
N GLU A 315 -2.46 39.13 7.40
CA GLU A 315 -3.80 38.57 7.64
C GLU A 315 -3.92 37.14 7.08
N GLY A 316 -4.92 36.39 7.56
CA GLY A 316 -5.31 35.12 6.93
C GLY A 316 -4.64 33.85 7.44
N GLN A 317 -4.92 33.45 8.69
CA GLN A 317 -4.85 32.03 9.04
C GLN A 317 -5.96 31.27 8.29
N SER A 318 -5.62 30.65 7.16
CA SER A 318 -6.47 29.67 6.49
C SER A 318 -5.99 28.26 6.81
N GLY A 319 -6.90 27.42 7.32
CA GLY A 319 -6.57 26.07 7.77
C GLY A 319 -6.15 25.17 6.61
N VAL A 320 -5.05 24.43 6.81
CA VAL A 320 -4.59 23.41 5.86
C VAL A 320 -5.62 22.29 5.73
N THR A 321 -6.09 22.05 4.51
CA THR A 321 -6.46 20.71 4.06
C THR A 321 -5.66 20.33 2.83
N SER A 322 -4.43 19.84 3.06
CA SER A 322 -3.67 19.13 2.04
C SER A 322 -4.35 17.80 1.74
N GLN A 323 -5.41 17.85 0.92
CA GLN A 323 -5.98 16.65 0.35
C GLN A 323 -4.89 15.96 -0.45
N THR A 324 -4.51 14.74 -0.05
CA THR A 324 -3.61 13.91 -0.84
C THR A 324 -4.34 13.47 -2.10
N ALA A 325 -4.34 14.33 -3.14
CA ALA A 325 -5.07 14.10 -4.38
C ALA A 325 -4.68 12.74 -4.95
N MET A 326 -5.64 11.82 -5.10
CA MET A 326 -5.36 10.50 -5.66
C MET A 326 -4.83 10.64 -7.09
N ALA A 327 -3.75 9.94 -7.42
CA ALA A 327 -3.12 10.10 -8.75
C ALA A 327 -4.01 9.59 -9.88
N ALA A 328 -4.69 8.46 -9.65
CA ALA A 328 -5.84 7.99 -10.43
C ALA A 328 -6.63 6.97 -9.58
N PRO A 329 -7.96 6.88 -9.72
CA PRO A 329 -8.73 5.79 -9.12
C PRO A 329 -8.54 4.50 -9.94
N ALA A 330 -7.93 3.49 -9.33
CA ALA A 330 -7.91 2.13 -9.88
C ALA A 330 -9.29 1.48 -9.71
N ARG A 331 -9.91 1.04 -10.81
CA ARG A 331 -11.26 0.45 -10.81
C ARG A 331 -11.26 -0.99 -10.27
N ARG A 332 -10.26 -1.79 -10.65
CA ARG A 332 -10.02 -3.15 -10.16
C ARG A 332 -8.60 -3.63 -10.46
N LEU A 333 -8.14 -4.68 -9.78
CA LEU A 333 -7.03 -5.50 -10.25
C LEU A 333 -7.51 -6.32 -11.47
N CYS A 334 -6.80 -6.24 -12.59
CA CYS A 334 -7.10 -7.01 -13.81
C CYS A 334 -6.46 -8.39 -13.79
N HIS A 335 -5.16 -8.47 -13.49
CA HIS A 335 -4.42 -9.72 -13.40
C HIS A 335 -3.10 -9.54 -12.63
N ILE A 336 -2.54 -10.67 -12.17
CA ILE A 336 -1.18 -10.77 -11.64
C ILE A 336 -0.35 -11.53 -12.67
N ALA A 337 0.76 -10.95 -13.13
CA ALA A 337 1.67 -11.65 -14.05
C ALA A 337 2.81 -12.33 -13.28
N PHE A 338 3.12 -13.56 -13.68
CA PHE A 338 4.22 -14.37 -13.17
C PHE A 338 5.23 -14.59 -14.29
N HIS A 339 6.52 -14.36 -14.02
CA HIS A 339 7.57 -14.88 -14.87
C HIS A 339 7.96 -16.29 -14.41
N VAL A 340 8.04 -17.24 -15.34
CA VAL A 340 8.28 -18.66 -15.07
C VAL A 340 9.37 -19.17 -16.02
N PRO A 341 10.53 -19.61 -15.50
CA PRO A 341 11.57 -20.25 -16.30
C PRO A 341 11.05 -21.50 -17.02
N THR A 342 11.55 -21.73 -18.23
CA THR A 342 11.18 -22.89 -19.07
C THR A 342 11.29 -24.21 -18.30
N GLY A 343 10.23 -25.04 -18.36
CA GLY A 343 10.18 -26.37 -17.72
C GLY A 343 9.54 -26.41 -16.33
N GLN A 344 9.24 -25.26 -15.69
CA GLN A 344 8.56 -25.22 -14.40
C GLN A 344 7.03 -25.50 -14.54
N PRO A 345 6.41 -26.29 -13.66
CA PRO A 345 5.01 -26.72 -13.81
C PRO A 345 3.94 -25.72 -13.36
N LEU A 346 4.26 -24.46 -13.01
CA LEU A 346 3.33 -23.53 -12.34
C LEU A 346 1.95 -23.43 -13.02
N ALA A 347 1.90 -23.29 -14.35
CA ALA A 347 0.64 -23.22 -15.08
C ALA A 347 -0.20 -24.50 -14.93
N ARG A 348 0.43 -25.68 -14.83
CA ARG A 348 -0.23 -26.97 -14.61
C ARG A 348 -0.70 -27.12 -13.16
N ASP A 349 0.10 -26.66 -12.20
CA ASP A 349 -0.22 -26.72 -10.77
C ASP A 349 -1.39 -25.79 -10.42
N LEU A 350 -1.44 -24.59 -11.00
CA LEU A 350 -2.59 -23.68 -10.90
C LEU A 350 -3.88 -24.31 -11.42
N GLN A 351 -3.82 -25.10 -12.49
CA GLN A 351 -4.97 -25.85 -13.01
C GLN A 351 -5.34 -27.03 -12.10
N ARG A 352 -4.37 -27.89 -11.75
CA ARG A 352 -4.60 -29.15 -11.03
C ARG A 352 -4.93 -28.98 -9.54
N LEU A 353 -4.21 -28.11 -8.85
CA LEU A 353 -4.31 -27.95 -7.39
C LEU A 353 -5.25 -26.82 -6.98
N PHE A 354 -5.37 -25.78 -7.82
CA PHE A 354 -6.12 -24.56 -7.52
C PHE A 354 -7.31 -24.31 -8.47
N GLY A 355 -7.59 -25.21 -9.40
CA GLY A 355 -8.79 -25.20 -10.25
C GLY A 355 -8.85 -24.11 -11.31
N PHE A 356 -7.77 -23.36 -11.55
CA PHE A 356 -7.74 -22.31 -12.57
C PHE A 356 -7.99 -22.90 -13.96
N GLN A 357 -8.72 -22.18 -14.80
CA GLN A 357 -9.01 -22.56 -16.19
C GLN A 357 -8.23 -21.68 -17.16
N PRO A 358 -7.57 -22.23 -18.19
CA PRO A 358 -6.91 -21.44 -19.21
C PRO A 358 -7.95 -20.75 -20.10
N VAL A 359 -7.92 -19.41 -20.15
CA VAL A 359 -8.91 -18.60 -20.89
C VAL A 359 -8.37 -18.02 -22.19
N ALA A 360 -7.07 -17.71 -22.24
CA ALA A 360 -6.44 -17.18 -23.44
C ALA A 360 -4.93 -17.47 -23.45
N ALA A 361 -4.33 -17.57 -24.63
CA ALA A 361 -2.89 -17.75 -24.80
C ALA A 361 -2.32 -16.85 -25.89
N ARG A 362 -1.04 -16.53 -25.76
CA ARG A 362 -0.24 -15.81 -26.75
C ARG A 362 1.14 -16.46 -26.84
N GLU A 363 1.52 -16.89 -28.03
CA GLU A 363 2.86 -17.42 -28.31
C GLU A 363 3.54 -16.50 -29.32
N ALA A 364 4.61 -15.83 -28.89
CA ALA A 364 5.30 -14.80 -29.67
C ALA A 364 6.73 -14.58 -29.18
N ALA A 365 7.69 -14.40 -30.10
CA ALA A 365 9.07 -14.01 -29.80
C ALA A 365 9.80 -14.88 -28.74
N GLY A 366 9.53 -16.19 -28.70
CA GLY A 366 10.12 -17.12 -27.73
C GLY A 366 9.43 -17.15 -26.35
N TRP A 367 8.29 -16.47 -26.20
CA TRP A 367 7.45 -16.51 -25.01
C TRP A 367 6.12 -17.20 -25.27
N ARG A 368 5.69 -17.96 -24.26
CA ARG A 368 4.37 -18.56 -24.16
C ARG A 368 3.66 -17.95 -22.96
N GLN A 369 2.66 -17.12 -23.22
CA GLN A 369 1.93 -16.36 -22.21
C GLN A 369 0.53 -16.97 -22.06
N LEU A 370 0.23 -17.53 -20.89
CA LEU A 370 -1.05 -18.20 -20.61
C LEU A 370 -1.84 -17.43 -19.56
N ALA A 371 -3.02 -16.94 -19.94
CA ALA A 371 -3.98 -16.37 -19.02
C ALA A 371 -4.85 -17.47 -18.40
N LEU A 372 -4.82 -17.56 -17.07
CA LEU A 372 -5.50 -18.53 -16.23
C LEU A 372 -6.51 -17.79 -15.34
N ARG A 373 -7.75 -18.28 -15.22
CA ARG A 373 -8.82 -17.65 -14.44
C ARG A 373 -9.46 -18.61 -13.45
N SER A 374 -9.73 -18.14 -12.23
CA SER A 374 -10.57 -18.82 -11.23
C SER A 374 -11.44 -17.79 -10.52
N GLY A 375 -12.76 -17.81 -10.78
CA GLY A 375 -13.67 -16.74 -10.37
C GLY A 375 -13.23 -15.38 -10.96
N ASP A 376 -12.96 -14.41 -10.10
CA ASP A 376 -12.43 -13.09 -10.51
C ASP A 376 -10.90 -13.00 -10.47
N ALA A 377 -10.20 -14.02 -9.95
CA ALA A 377 -8.74 -14.06 -9.98
C ALA A 377 -8.25 -14.43 -11.38
N VAL A 378 -7.38 -13.60 -11.96
CA VAL A 378 -6.73 -13.84 -13.25
C VAL A 378 -5.22 -13.77 -13.08
N PHE A 379 -4.52 -14.84 -13.48
CA PHE A 379 -3.07 -14.93 -13.48
C PHE A 379 -2.55 -15.05 -14.91
N LEU A 380 -1.54 -14.27 -15.25
CA LEU A 380 -0.84 -14.34 -16.53
C LEU A 380 0.51 -15.02 -16.32
N VAL A 381 0.66 -16.25 -16.78
CA VAL A 381 1.92 -17.00 -16.65
C VAL A 381 2.75 -16.84 -17.91
N ASN A 382 3.90 -16.20 -17.80
CA ASN A 382 4.85 -16.00 -18.89
C ASN A 382 5.95 -17.08 -18.81
N GLU A 383 5.79 -18.14 -19.60
CA GLU A 383 6.74 -19.24 -19.74
C GLU A 383 7.71 -18.95 -20.91
N GLY A 384 9.01 -19.15 -20.72
CA GLY A 384 9.99 -19.10 -21.81
C GLY A 384 11.27 -18.31 -21.52
N ALA A 385 12.02 -18.04 -22.59
CA ALA A 385 13.32 -17.37 -22.57
C ALA A 385 13.56 -16.56 -23.86
N GLY A 386 12.54 -15.81 -24.30
CA GLY A 386 12.63 -14.97 -25.49
C GLY A 386 13.62 -13.80 -25.34
N ALA A 387 14.26 -13.40 -26.44
CA ALA A 387 15.33 -12.38 -26.45
C ALA A 387 14.86 -10.93 -26.22
N ARG A 388 13.54 -10.70 -26.16
CA ARG A 388 12.89 -9.41 -25.82
C ARG A 388 11.94 -9.64 -24.65
N GLU A 389 11.53 -8.60 -23.93
CA GLU A 389 10.57 -8.74 -22.84
C GLU A 389 9.18 -9.23 -23.33
N PRO A 390 8.46 -10.05 -22.54
CA PRO A 390 7.11 -10.50 -22.89
C PRO A 390 6.11 -9.33 -22.84
N LEU A 391 5.12 -9.32 -23.75
CA LEU A 391 4.12 -8.25 -23.79
C LEU A 391 3.32 -8.23 -22.48
N TYR A 392 3.19 -7.06 -21.84
CA TYR A 392 2.60 -6.88 -20.50
C TYR A 392 3.36 -7.56 -19.32
N GLY A 393 4.63 -7.94 -19.49
CA GLY A 393 5.51 -8.37 -18.41
C GLY A 393 6.86 -7.65 -18.44
N LEU A 394 7.45 -7.41 -17.28
CA LEU A 394 8.80 -6.85 -17.15
C LEU A 394 9.71 -7.78 -16.35
N ASP A 395 11.01 -7.70 -16.66
CA ASP A 395 12.16 -8.32 -15.99
C ASP A 395 12.21 -9.88 -15.92
N PRO A 396 12.92 -10.55 -16.85
CA PRO A 396 13.16 -11.99 -16.82
C PRO A 396 14.29 -12.44 -15.87
N ARG A 397 14.90 -11.56 -15.06
CA ARG A 397 16.12 -11.88 -14.26
C ARG A 397 15.86 -12.73 -12.99
N HIS A 398 14.71 -13.36 -12.85
CA HIS A 398 14.32 -14.10 -11.64
C HIS A 398 14.25 -15.62 -11.88
N ALA A 399 15.21 -16.35 -11.29
CA ALA A 399 15.33 -17.82 -11.44
C ALA A 399 14.24 -18.65 -10.73
N VAL A 400 13.21 -18.02 -10.15
CA VAL A 400 12.09 -18.70 -9.48
C VAL A 400 10.76 -18.08 -9.89
N PRO A 401 9.70 -18.89 -10.10
CA PRO A 401 8.36 -18.41 -10.41
C PRO A 401 7.89 -17.33 -9.42
N SER A 402 7.80 -16.09 -9.89
CA SER A 402 7.54 -14.91 -9.05
C SER A 402 6.52 -13.99 -9.71
N ALA A 403 5.65 -13.38 -8.92
CA ALA A 403 4.80 -12.29 -9.39
C ALA A 403 5.69 -11.07 -9.71
N THR A 404 5.75 -10.66 -10.98
CA THR A 404 6.59 -9.55 -11.46
C THR A 404 5.79 -8.28 -11.75
N ASN A 405 4.49 -8.41 -12.01
CA ASN A 405 3.64 -7.29 -12.43
C ASN A 405 2.22 -7.40 -11.86
N LEU A 406 1.68 -6.29 -11.33
CA LEU A 406 0.25 -6.14 -11.01
C LEU A 406 -0.40 -5.22 -12.03
N CYS A 407 -1.44 -5.70 -12.72
CA CYS A 407 -2.18 -4.90 -13.69
C CYS A 407 -3.46 -4.34 -13.07
N PHE A 408 -3.68 -3.03 -13.15
CA PHE A 408 -4.88 -2.34 -12.67
C PHE A 408 -5.67 -1.71 -13.81
N ASP A 409 -7.00 -1.81 -13.75
CA ASP A 409 -7.92 -1.10 -14.65
C ASP A 409 -8.02 0.37 -14.23
N VAL A 410 -7.78 1.30 -15.15
CA VAL A 410 -7.86 2.75 -14.94
C VAL A 410 -8.73 3.42 -16.00
N ALA A 411 -9.19 4.64 -15.71
CA ALA A 411 -10.02 5.41 -16.65
C ALA A 411 -9.23 6.08 -17.78
N ASP A 412 -8.02 6.55 -17.49
CA ASP A 412 -7.07 7.14 -18.44
C ASP A 412 -5.66 6.72 -17.98
N ALA A 413 -4.98 5.91 -18.79
CA ALA A 413 -3.63 5.43 -18.46
C ALA A 413 -2.57 6.54 -18.57
N GLY A 414 -2.75 7.51 -19.48
CA GLY A 414 -1.84 8.62 -19.69
C GLY A 414 -1.88 9.67 -18.58
N ALA A 415 -3.06 10.07 -18.13
CA ALA A 415 -3.22 10.96 -16.99
C ALA A 415 -2.68 10.32 -15.71
N ALA A 416 -2.94 9.03 -15.49
CA ALA A 416 -2.41 8.31 -14.34
C ALA A 416 -0.88 8.25 -14.33
N ALA A 417 -0.24 7.96 -15.48
CA ALA A 417 1.22 8.01 -15.60
C ALA A 417 1.79 9.41 -15.30
N ARG A 418 1.21 10.48 -15.87
CA ARG A 418 1.65 11.86 -15.61
C ARG A 418 1.52 12.23 -14.13
N ALA A 419 0.40 11.89 -13.49
CA ALA A 419 0.16 12.16 -12.08
C ALA A 419 1.07 11.37 -11.13
N LEU A 420 1.50 10.16 -11.51
CA LEU A 420 2.47 9.36 -10.75
C LEU A 420 3.91 9.83 -10.99
N ALA A 421 4.27 10.21 -12.21
CA ALA A 421 5.57 10.82 -12.53
C ALA A 421 5.79 12.12 -11.75
N ALA A 422 4.77 12.99 -11.68
CA ALA A 422 4.79 14.21 -10.86
C ALA A 422 4.95 13.95 -9.34
N LYS A 423 4.75 12.69 -8.90
CA LYS A 423 4.98 12.23 -7.51
C LYS A 423 6.27 11.43 -7.33
N GLY A 424 7.14 11.41 -8.34
CA GLY A 424 8.44 10.73 -8.30
C GLY A 424 8.42 9.25 -8.69
N CYS A 425 7.32 8.71 -9.18
CA CYS A 425 7.31 7.34 -9.73
C CYS A 425 8.00 7.28 -11.10
N CYS A 426 8.94 6.37 -11.27
CA CYS A 426 9.57 6.12 -12.57
C CYS A 426 8.58 5.42 -13.51
N VAL A 427 8.27 6.04 -14.66
CA VAL A 427 7.52 5.41 -15.75
C VAL A 427 8.49 4.55 -16.56
N LEU A 428 8.37 3.23 -16.44
CA LEU A 428 9.23 2.25 -17.11
C LEU A 428 8.84 2.06 -18.58
N VAL A 429 7.53 2.10 -18.86
CA VAL A 429 6.97 2.05 -20.21
C VAL A 429 5.95 3.19 -20.32
N PRO A 430 6.14 4.16 -21.23
CA PRO A 430 5.17 5.24 -21.44
C PRO A 430 3.81 4.68 -21.90
N PRO A 431 2.73 5.48 -21.92
CA PRO A 431 1.45 5.04 -22.45
C PRO A 431 1.56 4.57 -23.90
N VAL A 432 1.34 3.27 -24.13
CA VAL A 432 1.36 2.60 -25.43
C VAL A 432 -0.02 2.00 -25.69
N THR A 433 -0.61 2.33 -26.82
CA THR A 433 -1.87 1.72 -27.29
C THR A 433 -1.55 0.48 -28.13
N VAL A 434 -2.19 -0.64 -27.79
CA VAL A 434 -2.12 -1.90 -28.54
C VAL A 434 -3.52 -2.21 -29.06
N GLN A 435 -3.64 -2.56 -30.33
CA GLN A 435 -4.91 -2.82 -30.99
C GLN A 435 -4.89 -4.19 -31.68
N ASP A 436 -6.04 -4.87 -31.67
CA ASP A 436 -6.34 -5.99 -32.55
C ASP A 436 -7.78 -5.89 -33.09
N ALA A 437 -8.28 -6.96 -33.72
CA ALA A 437 -9.63 -7.01 -34.31
C ALA A 437 -10.78 -6.87 -33.28
N LEU A 438 -10.50 -6.95 -31.97
CA LEU A 438 -11.47 -6.87 -30.88
C LEU A 438 -11.38 -5.55 -30.08
N GLY A 439 -10.64 -4.57 -30.61
CA GLY A 439 -10.53 -3.21 -30.08
C GLY A 439 -9.11 -2.81 -29.68
N ALA A 440 -9.00 -1.65 -29.04
CA ALA A 440 -7.72 -1.11 -28.53
C ALA A 440 -7.69 -1.10 -27.00
N ALA A 441 -6.49 -1.29 -26.43
CA ALA A 441 -6.22 -1.06 -25.02
C ALA A 441 -4.90 -0.28 -24.85
N THR A 442 -4.92 0.76 -24.05
CA THR A 442 -3.75 1.58 -23.73
C THR A 442 -3.18 1.14 -22.40
N TYR A 443 -1.86 0.89 -22.34
CA TYR A 443 -1.19 0.52 -21.12
C TYR A 443 0.07 1.34 -20.88
N THR A 444 0.44 1.50 -19.63
CA THR A 444 1.70 2.10 -19.18
C THR A 444 2.20 1.28 -18.00
N VAL A 445 3.51 1.22 -17.82
CA VAL A 445 4.10 0.49 -16.69
C VAL A 445 4.92 1.45 -15.86
N VAL A 446 4.63 1.51 -14.56
CA VAL A 446 5.34 2.33 -13.58
C VAL A 446 6.03 1.42 -12.56
N ASN A 447 7.18 1.85 -12.06
CA ASN A 447 7.89 1.12 -11.03
C ASN A 447 7.14 1.21 -9.68
N SER A 448 7.07 0.10 -8.95
CA SER A 448 6.61 0.13 -7.56
C SER A 448 7.72 0.65 -6.64
N PRO A 449 7.40 1.42 -5.58
CA PRO A 449 8.35 1.66 -4.49
C PRO A 449 8.72 0.37 -3.73
N ALA A 450 7.96 -0.72 -3.91
CA ALA A 450 8.16 -2.01 -3.23
C ALA A 450 9.02 -3.01 -4.02
N GLY A 451 10.20 -2.59 -4.51
CA GLY A 451 11.23 -3.50 -5.03
C GLY A 451 10.95 -4.06 -6.43
N ASN A 452 10.99 -5.38 -6.59
CA ASN A 452 11.01 -6.08 -7.88
C ASN A 452 9.63 -6.18 -8.59
N LEU A 453 8.67 -5.35 -8.20
CA LEU A 453 7.29 -5.40 -8.67
C LEU A 453 6.99 -4.21 -9.59
N SER A 454 6.49 -4.48 -10.78
CA SER A 454 5.97 -3.45 -11.68
C SER A 454 4.46 -3.27 -11.50
N LEU A 455 3.96 -2.06 -11.77
CA LEU A 455 2.53 -1.77 -11.78
C LEU A 455 2.14 -1.37 -13.21
N THR A 456 1.34 -2.20 -13.88
CA THR A 456 0.76 -1.87 -15.18
C THR A 456 -0.58 -1.20 -14.98
N LEU A 457 -0.73 0.04 -15.46
CA LEU A 457 -2.01 0.71 -15.54
C LEU A 457 -2.56 0.50 -16.94
N LEU A 458 -3.81 0.05 -17.01
CA LEU A 458 -4.43 -0.43 -18.23
C LEU A 458 -5.81 0.20 -18.41
N GLU A 459 -6.03 0.74 -19.60
CA GLU A 459 -7.26 1.34 -20.07
C GLU A 459 -7.84 0.46 -21.17
N ARG A 460 -9.09 0.00 -20.98
CA ARG A 460 -9.76 -1.00 -21.84
C ARG A 460 -11.06 -0.50 -22.46
N THR A 461 -11.22 0.81 -22.59
CA THR A 461 -12.51 1.49 -22.83
C THR A 461 -13.33 0.82 -23.95
N ASP A 462 -12.67 0.50 -25.06
CA ASP A 462 -13.29 -0.09 -26.26
C ASP A 462 -12.83 -1.54 -26.56
N TYR A 463 -12.07 -2.18 -25.68
CA TYR A 463 -11.66 -3.57 -25.88
C TYR A 463 -12.78 -4.55 -25.48
N ARG A 464 -13.04 -5.56 -26.34
CA ARG A 464 -14.06 -6.60 -26.13
C ARG A 464 -13.51 -8.03 -26.18
N GLY A 465 -12.20 -8.20 -26.35
CA GLY A 465 -11.59 -9.53 -26.43
C GLY A 465 -11.44 -10.26 -25.07
N PRO A 466 -11.09 -11.55 -25.10
CA PRO A 466 -11.19 -12.48 -23.96
C PRO A 466 -10.23 -12.19 -22.80
N PHE A 467 -9.11 -11.51 -23.07
CA PHE A 467 -8.14 -11.15 -22.02
C PHE A 467 -7.44 -9.80 -22.27
N LEU A 468 -6.60 -9.71 -23.30
CA LEU A 468 -5.83 -8.52 -23.71
C LEU A 468 -5.60 -8.57 -25.23
N PRO A 469 -5.31 -7.43 -25.89
CA PRO A 469 -4.97 -7.43 -27.31
C PRO A 469 -3.82 -8.40 -27.64
N GLY A 470 -3.98 -9.16 -28.72
CA GLY A 470 -3.02 -10.15 -29.18
C GLY A 470 -3.03 -11.49 -28.44
N PHE A 471 -3.95 -11.71 -27.51
CA PHE A 471 -4.21 -13.04 -26.90
C PHE A 471 -5.37 -13.75 -27.59
N ARG A 472 -5.14 -15.00 -28.02
CA ARG A 472 -6.17 -15.85 -28.64
C ARG A 472 -6.96 -16.59 -27.55
N PRO A 473 -8.30 -16.70 -27.65
CA PRO A 473 -9.10 -17.48 -26.70
C PRO A 473 -8.72 -18.97 -26.76
N LEU A 474 -8.78 -19.65 -25.62
CA LEU A 474 -8.67 -21.10 -25.53
C LEU A 474 -10.05 -21.70 -25.26
N SER A 475 -10.46 -22.70 -26.06
CA SER A 475 -11.78 -23.33 -25.93
C SER A 475 -11.83 -24.27 -24.73
N SER A 476 -12.53 -23.90 -23.67
CA SER A 476 -12.87 -24.81 -22.57
C SER A 476 -13.94 -25.82 -23.01
N LYS A 477 -13.55 -27.07 -23.28
CA LYS A 477 -14.53 -28.18 -23.37
C LYS A 477 -15.00 -28.57 -21.96
N PRO A 478 -16.30 -28.54 -21.64
CA PRO A 478 -16.80 -29.17 -20.43
C PRO A 478 -16.90 -30.69 -20.66
N GLY A 479 -16.07 -31.49 -19.98
CA GLY A 479 -15.96 -32.93 -20.28
C GLY A 479 -15.49 -33.79 -19.11
N ARG A 480 -16.47 -34.50 -18.52
CA ARG A 480 -16.43 -35.78 -17.77
C ARG A 480 -15.08 -36.38 -17.33
N ALA A 481 -15.12 -36.95 -16.13
CA ALA A 481 -14.15 -37.97 -15.68
C ALA A 481 -14.04 -39.12 -16.69
N GLY A 482 -12.81 -39.45 -17.06
CA GLY A 482 -12.45 -40.55 -17.96
C GLY A 482 -10.92 -40.68 -18.01
N SER A 483 -10.40 -41.89 -17.79
CA SER A 483 -8.97 -42.17 -17.78
C SER A 483 -8.35 -41.99 -19.17
N ALA A 484 -7.31 -41.16 -19.28
CA ALA A 484 -6.41 -41.14 -20.42
C ALA A 484 -4.97 -40.92 -19.94
N THR A 485 -4.18 -41.99 -19.96
CA THR A 485 -2.72 -41.96 -19.83
C THR A 485 -2.12 -41.16 -20.97
N TRP A 486 -1.18 -40.25 -20.65
CA TRP A 486 -0.27 -39.66 -21.63
C TRP A 486 1.15 -39.91 -21.15
N THR A 487 1.89 -40.69 -21.95
CA THR A 487 3.27 -41.12 -21.70
C THR A 487 4.29 -40.08 -22.14
N THR A 488 5.41 -40.04 -21.40
CA THR A 488 6.68 -39.34 -21.67
C THR A 488 6.62 -37.82 -21.83
#